data_AF-A0A242K0R1-F1
#
_entry.id   AF-A0A242K0R1-F1
#
_cell.length_a   1.000
_cell.length_b   1.000
_cell.length_c   1.000
_cell.angle_alpha   90.00
_cell.angle_beta   90.00
_cell.angle_gamma   90.00
#
_symmetry.space_group_name_H-M   'P 1'
#
loop_
_entity.id
_entity.type
_entity.pdbx_description
1 polymer ?
#
loop_
_entity_poly.entity_id
_entity_poly.type
_entity_poly.pdbx_seq_one_letter_code
_entity_poly.pdbx_strand_id
1 'polypeptide(L)' 'MKKDDGGSLAIGISLGLIFGLLFDNLAIGLALGVALGVTGVFASKGKKKSNKED' A
#
# COMPACT_ATOMS: atom_id res chain seq x y z
N MET A 1 15.46 -14.02 5.42
CA MET A 1 14.18 -13.51 4.89
C MET A 1 14.40 -12.09 4.40
N LYS A 2 14.35 -11.87 3.08
CA LYS A 2 14.31 -10.51 2.53
C LYS A 2 12.92 -9.96 2.86
N LYS A 3 12.85 -8.89 3.63
CA LYS A 3 11.59 -8.16 3.81
C LYS A 3 11.39 -7.40 2.51
N ASP A 4 10.41 -7.82 1.72
CA ASP A 4 10.04 -7.10 0.51
C ASP A 4 9.35 -5.81 0.94
N ASP A 5 10.15 -4.79 1.23
CA ASP A 5 9.72 -3.47 1.72
C ASP A 5 8.83 -2.72 0.71
N GLY A 6 8.67 -3.25 -0.51
CA GLY A 6 7.79 -2.71 -1.55
C GLY A 6 6.29 -2.93 -1.30
N GLY A 7 5.90 -3.80 -0.36
CA GLY A 7 4.48 -4.11 -0.11
C GLY A 7 3.66 -2.92 0.39
N SER A 8 4.21 -2.11 1.31
CA SER A 8 3.52 -0.93 1.84
C SER A 8 3.42 0.19 0.81
N LEU A 9 4.43 0.34 -0.04
CA LEU A 9 4.41 1.32 -1.13
C LEU A 9 3.35 0.95 -2.17
N ALA A 10 3.27 -0.33 -2.58
CA ALA A 10 2.25 -0.80 -3.52
C ALA A 10 0.82 -0.56 -3.01
N ILE A 11 0.59 -0.79 -1.71
CA ILE A 11 -0.68 -0.52 -1.04
C ILE A 11 -0.97 0.98 -0.98
N GLY A 12 0.03 1.80 -0.63
CA GLY A 12 -0.08 3.26 -0.61
C GLY A 12 -0.44 3.84 -1.97
N ILE A 13 0.24 3.43 -3.03
CA ILE A 13 -0.07 3.84 -4.42
C ILE A 13 -1.50 3.42 -4.79
N SER A 14 -1.88 2.16 -4.55
CA SER A 14 -3.21 1.66 -4.92
C SER A 14 -4.33 2.42 -4.21
N LEU A 15 -4.18 2.69 -2.90
CA LEU A 15 -5.13 3.51 -2.14
C LEU A 15 -5.15 4.96 -2.63
N GLY A 16 -3.98 5.54 -2.90
CA GLY A 16 -3.88 6.92 -3.40
C GLY A 16 -4.54 7.12 -4.76
N LEU A 17 -4.43 6.15 -5.66
CA LEU A 17 -5.11 6.17 -6.95
C LEU A 17 -6.64 6.08 -6.80
N ILE A 18 -7.13 5.21 -5.92
CA ILE A 18 -8.57 5.05 -5.66
C ILE A 18 -9.15 6.35 -5.05
N PHE A 19 -8.53 6.88 -4.01
CA PHE A 19 -8.98 8.13 -3.39
C PHE A 19 -8.81 9.33 -4.32
N GLY A 20 -7.74 9.36 -5.11
CA GLY A 20 -7.50 10.41 -6.10
C GLY A 20 -8.54 10.43 -7.21
N LEU A 21 -9.00 9.25 -7.65
CA LEU A 21 -10.07 9.13 -8.64
C LEU A 21 -11.45 9.45 -8.02
N LEU A 22 -11.71 9.03 -6.77
CA LEU A 22 -12.97 9.31 -6.06
C LEU A 22 -13.20 10.81 -5.82
N PHE A 23 -12.14 11.54 -5.49
CA PHE A 23 -12.21 12.99 -5.25
C PHE A 23 -11.98 13.82 -6.52
N ASP A 24 -11.86 13.19 -7.69
CA ASP A 24 -11.46 13.82 -8.96
C ASP A 24 -10.20 14.71 -8.81
N ASN A 25 -9.33 14.31 -7.89
CA ASN A 25 -8.12 15.01 -7.53
C ASN A 25 -6.99 14.00 -7.32
N LEU A 26 -6.53 13.47 -8.46
CA LEU A 26 -5.50 12.45 -8.50
C LEU A 26 -4.20 12.91 -7.83
N ALA A 27 -3.88 14.20 -7.92
CA ALA A 27 -2.68 14.77 -7.31
C ALA A 27 -2.69 14.62 -5.77
N ILE A 28 -3.80 14.99 -5.12
CA ILE A 28 -3.93 14.88 -3.66
C ILE A 28 -3.98 13.40 -3.25
N GLY A 29 -4.78 12.58 -3.93
CA GLY A 29 -4.89 11.16 -3.63
C GLY A 29 -3.55 10.44 -3.75
N LEU A 30 -2.84 10.65 -4.85
CA LEU A 30 -1.54 10.01 -5.09
C LEU A 30 -0.47 10.56 -4.13
N ALA A 31 -0.42 11.86 -3.84
CA ALA A 31 0.54 12.42 -2.88
C ALA A 31 0.35 11.83 -1.48
N LEU A 32 -0.90 11.71 -1.02
CA LEU A 32 -1.22 11.06 0.25
C LEU A 32 -0.91 9.57 0.22
N GLY A 33 -1.27 8.87 -0.86
CA GLY A 33 -1.00 7.45 -1.02
C GLY A 33 0.50 7.11 -1.04
N VAL A 34 1.30 7.89 -1.76
CA VAL A 34 2.76 7.81 -1.74
C VAL A 34 3.25 8.07 -0.32
N ALA A 35 2.89 9.21 0.29
CA ALA A 35 3.35 9.57 1.63
C ALA A 35 3.07 8.47 2.67
N LEU A 36 1.86 7.90 2.66
CA LEU A 36 1.44 6.79 3.54
C LEU A 36 2.13 5.46 3.19
N GLY A 37 2.45 5.24 1.92
CA GLY A 37 3.16 4.06 1.43
C GLY A 37 4.65 4.06 1.80
N VAL A 38 5.33 5.20 1.69
CA VAL A 38 6.77 5.33 2.04
C VAL A 38 6.98 5.29 3.55
N THR A 39 6.09 5.90 4.33
CA THR A 39 6.17 5.83 5.80
C THR A 39 5.83 4.43 6.35
N GLY A 40 5.36 3.51 5.51
CA GLY A 40 5.09 2.14 5.92
C GLY A 40 3.91 1.99 6.89
N VAL A 41 2.96 2.95 6.92
CA VAL A 41 1.79 2.92 7.82
C VAL A 41 1.00 1.61 7.69
N PHE A 42 0.98 1.03 6.49
CA PHE A 42 0.27 -0.23 6.20
C PHE A 42 1.18 -1.47 6.19
N ALA A 43 2.47 -1.34 6.49
CA ALA A 43 3.44 -2.45 6.47
C ALA A 43 3.19 -3.52 7.55
N SER A 44 2.30 -3.26 8.53
CA SER A 44 2.12 -4.12 9.69
C SER A 44 1.06 -5.23 9.53
N LYS A 45 0.27 -5.26 8.45
CA LYS A 45 -0.90 -6.16 8.38
C LYS A 45 -0.95 -7.01 7.10
N GLY A 46 0.09 -7.82 6.88
CA GLY A 46 0.20 -8.60 5.65
C GLY A 46 1.14 -9.81 5.66
N LYS A 47 1.30 -10.54 6.77
CA LYS A 47 1.64 -11.97 6.64
C LYS A 47 0.43 -12.65 5.98
N LYS A 48 0.49 -12.92 4.67
CA LYS A 48 -0.55 -13.67 3.95
C LYS A 48 0.06 -14.87 3.24
N LYS A 49 -0.36 -16.06 3.66
CA LYS A 49 -0.60 -17.32 2.90
C LYS A 49 -0.31 -18.51 3.81
N SER A 50 -1.35 -19.14 4.35
CA SER A 50 -2.10 -20.26 3.75
C SER A 50 -1.26 -21.55 3.67
N ASN A 51 -1.70 -22.50 4.48
CA ASN A 51 -1.57 -23.96 4.39
C ASN A 51 -0.33 -24.55 3.70
N LYS A 52 0.48 -25.26 4.48
CA LYS A 52 1.34 -26.33 3.98
C LYS A 52 0.92 -27.58 4.75
N GLU A 53 0.01 -28.35 4.17
CA GLU A 53 -0.18 -29.77 4.51
C GLU A 53 1.07 -30.51 4.03
N ASP A 54 1.74 -31.17 4.98
CA ASP A 54 2.31 -32.53 4.94
C ASP A 54 2.73 -32.91 6.37
#